data_AF-A0A1C8ZT70-F1
#
_entry.id   AF-A0A1C8ZT70-F1
#
_cell.length_a   1.000
_cell.length_b   1.000
_cell.length_c   1.000
_cell.angle_alpha   90.00
_cell.angle_beta   90.00
_cell.angle_gamma   90.00
#
_symmetry.space_group_name_H-M   'P 1'
#
loop_
_entity.id
_entity.type
_entity.pdbx_description
1 polymer ?
#
loop_
_entity_poly.entity_id
_entity_poly.type
_entity_poly.pdbx_seq_one_letter_code
_entity_poly.pdbx_strand_id
1 'polypeptide(L)'
;MIMEMIKSVIASKPIWLWGLTFSLLWLILAVFVFSQSVPKTYALYFSSIVVSALIVWVFTNIISNISTNLIMSSTSLYYAFKFTKLTPQRYLLYYIISISIVTILMSSIVLIFSIVFFTIQFKTLLLPPNVLGFLGVIILSSIFVITFSIFLALLLPPKYIQLSSLLPQVLYFILVLGQIFIGYPYLFTYTSPFNDMQLLLFQQYSGYPPPLSFINPYSSTLNTNFLLTSIVSWDSGLYIIDVSLLRRVKVRSIDEMRQF
;
A
#
# COMPACT_ATOMS: atom_id res chain seq x y z
N MET A 1 12.35 -19.79 -4.45
CA MET A 1 12.24 -18.39 -4.93
C MET A 1 11.31 -17.56 -4.06
N ILE A 2 10.03 -17.95 -3.89
CA ILE A 2 9.05 -17.22 -3.07
C ILE A 2 9.57 -16.95 -1.64
N MET A 3 10.05 -17.98 -0.94
CA MET A 3 10.58 -17.87 0.43
C MET A 3 11.78 -16.93 0.52
N GLU A 4 12.68 -16.96 -0.45
CA GLU A 4 13.86 -16.10 -0.46
C GLU A 4 13.49 -14.63 -0.70
N MET A 5 12.50 -14.36 -1.56
CA MET A 5 11.94 -13.01 -1.74
C MET A 5 11.27 -12.49 -0.48
N ILE A 6 10.50 -13.33 0.23
CA ILE A 6 9.88 -12.98 1.51
C ILE A 6 10.97 -12.60 2.51
N LYS A 7 11.99 -13.46 2.68
CA LYS A 7 13.12 -13.19 3.59
C LYS A 7 13.82 -11.89 3.23
N SER A 8 14.09 -11.61 1.95
CA SER A 8 14.80 -10.37 1.56
C SER A 8 14.00 -9.11 1.90
N VAL A 9 12.69 -9.16 1.72
CA VAL A 9 11.81 -8.01 2.00
C VAL A 9 11.66 -7.82 3.51
N ILE A 10 11.41 -8.90 4.25
CA ILE A 10 11.28 -8.85 5.71
C ILE A 10 12.61 -8.47 6.38
N ALA A 11 13.76 -8.86 5.84
CA ALA A 11 15.05 -8.47 6.39
C ALA A 11 15.38 -6.97 6.16
N SER A 12 14.61 -6.27 5.33
CA SER A 12 14.89 -4.87 5.02
C SER A 12 14.57 -3.96 6.21
N LYS A 13 15.61 -3.31 6.75
CA LYS A 13 15.50 -2.34 7.85
C LYS A 13 14.51 -1.20 7.55
N PRO A 14 14.45 -0.64 6.33
CA PRO A 14 13.54 0.47 6.04
C PRO A 14 12.06 0.10 6.24
N ILE A 15 11.63 -1.11 5.91
CA ILE A 15 10.23 -1.53 6.08
C ILE A 15 9.87 -1.58 7.56
N TRP A 16 10.74 -2.12 8.41
CA TRP A 16 10.49 -2.16 9.85
C TRP A 16 10.52 -0.77 10.48
N LEU A 17 11.52 0.05 10.17
CA LEU A 17 11.71 1.34 10.83
C LEU A 17 10.75 2.41 10.31
N TRP A 18 10.64 2.57 8.99
CA TRP A 18 9.82 3.62 8.36
C TRP A 18 8.40 3.17 7.99
N GLY A 19 8.22 1.89 7.66
CA GLY A 19 6.88 1.33 7.49
C GLY A 19 6.22 1.12 8.85
N LEU A 20 6.70 0.14 9.60
CA LEU A 20 6.01 -0.38 10.78
C LEU A 20 6.17 0.52 12.02
N THR A 21 7.38 0.82 12.47
CA THR A 21 7.60 1.61 13.70
C THR A 21 7.01 3.02 13.56
N PHE A 22 7.19 3.67 12.41
CA PHE A 22 6.57 4.97 12.15
C PHE A 22 5.04 4.89 12.13
N SER A 23 4.45 3.86 11.52
CA SER A 23 2.99 3.66 11.56
C SER A 23 2.47 3.47 12.99
N LEU A 24 3.22 2.76 13.84
CA LEU A 24 2.86 2.57 15.25
C LEU A 24 3.00 3.86 16.05
N LEU A 25 4.01 4.69 15.76
CA LEU A 25 4.13 6.02 16.36
C LEU A 25 2.91 6.87 16.03
N TRP A 26 2.51 6.92 14.75
CA TRP A 26 1.31 7.65 14.33
C TRP A 26 0.04 7.06 14.90
N LEU A 27 -0.04 5.74 15.06
CA LEU A 27 -1.16 5.08 15.73
C LEU A 27 -1.27 5.54 17.19
N ILE A 28 -0.15 5.61 17.93
CA ILE A 28 -0.12 6.10 19.32
C ILE A 28 -0.60 7.56 19.37
N LEU A 29 -0.12 8.42 18.47
CA LEU A 29 -0.59 9.81 18.40
C LEU A 29 -2.08 9.88 18.07
N ALA A 30 -2.55 9.11 17.10
CA ALA A 30 -3.96 9.09 16.72
C ALA A 30 -4.85 8.62 17.86
N VAL A 31 -4.43 7.60 18.60
CA VAL A 31 -5.19 7.05 19.72
C VAL A 31 -5.14 7.94 20.94
N PHE A 32 -4.00 8.47 21.36
CA PHE A 32 -3.90 9.15 22.67
C PHE A 32 -3.93 10.68 22.58
N VAL A 33 -3.61 11.25 21.42
CA VAL A 33 -3.61 12.71 21.19
C VAL A 33 -4.84 13.13 20.40
N PHE A 34 -5.06 12.56 19.21
CA PHE A 34 -6.13 13.03 18.32
C PHE A 34 -7.52 12.54 18.71
N SER A 35 -7.63 11.46 19.49
CA SER A 35 -8.94 10.93 19.88
C SER A 35 -9.60 11.63 21.08
N GLN A 36 -8.91 12.56 21.75
CA GLN A 36 -9.37 13.12 23.04
C GLN A 36 -10.74 13.81 22.96
N SER A 37 -11.07 14.40 21.83
CA SER A 37 -12.35 15.07 21.57
C SER A 37 -13.38 14.17 20.88
N VAL A 38 -13.05 12.91 20.57
CA VAL A 38 -13.92 12.01 19.81
C VAL A 38 -14.89 11.30 20.75
N PRO A 39 -16.21 11.48 20.59
CA PRO A 39 -17.19 10.75 21.39
C PRO A 39 -17.12 9.25 21.14
N LYS A 40 -17.40 8.43 22.16
CA LYS A 40 -17.38 6.97 22.06
C LYS A 40 -18.26 6.41 20.95
N THR A 41 -19.37 7.09 20.62
CA THR A 41 -20.26 6.72 19.53
C THR A 41 -19.59 6.76 18.15
N TYR A 42 -18.58 7.61 17.98
CA TYR A 42 -17.81 7.75 16.73
C TYR A 42 -16.45 7.03 16.79
N ALA A 43 -16.15 6.30 17.86
CA ALA A 43 -14.85 5.64 18.06
C ALA A 43 -14.52 4.67 16.92
N LEU A 44 -15.50 3.87 16.48
CA LEU A 44 -15.34 2.89 15.41
C LEU A 44 -15.12 3.55 14.05
N TYR A 45 -15.82 4.66 13.78
CA TYR A 45 -15.62 5.45 12.57
C TYR A 45 -14.21 6.07 12.57
N PHE A 46 -13.80 6.72 13.66
CA PHE A 46 -12.47 7.31 13.76
C PHE A 46 -11.34 6.28 13.67
N SER A 47 -11.46 5.14 14.36
CA SER A 47 -10.45 4.08 14.33
C SER A 47 -10.30 3.51 12.91
N SER A 48 -11.39 3.32 12.19
CA SER A 48 -11.35 2.82 10.81
C SER A 48 -10.63 3.76 9.83
N ILE A 49 -10.77 5.08 9.98
CA ILE A 49 -10.03 6.08 9.17
C ILE A 49 -8.53 5.96 9.45
N VAL A 50 -8.16 5.92 10.72
CA VAL A 50 -6.75 5.85 11.14
C VAL A 50 -6.13 4.55 10.67
N VAL A 51 -6.77 3.40 10.93
CA VAL A 51 -6.24 2.08 10.58
C VAL A 51 -6.09 1.93 9.07
N SER A 52 -7.09 2.32 8.29
CA SER A 52 -7.02 2.25 6.82
C SER A 52 -5.89 3.11 6.27
N ALA A 53 -5.73 4.36 6.75
CA ALA A 53 -4.64 5.24 6.32
C ALA A 53 -3.27 4.65 6.68
N LEU A 54 -3.08 4.17 7.90
CA LEU A 54 -1.78 3.62 8.35
C LEU A 54 -1.38 2.35 7.60
N ILE A 55 -2.34 1.51 7.21
CA ILE A 55 -2.05 0.34 6.37
C ILE A 55 -1.57 0.78 4.98
N VAL A 56 -2.22 1.77 4.37
CA VAL A 56 -1.76 2.32 3.08
C VAL A 56 -0.38 2.97 3.20
N TRP A 57 -0.05 3.60 4.35
CA TRP A 57 1.31 4.09 4.62
C TRP A 57 2.35 2.97 4.66
N VAL A 58 2.04 1.84 5.30
CA VAL A 58 2.92 0.67 5.28
C VAL A 58 3.15 0.20 3.84
N PHE A 59 2.08 0.18 3.03
CA PHE A 59 2.17 -0.19 1.63
C PHE A 59 3.08 0.74 0.84
N THR A 60 3.03 2.06 1.04
CA THR A 60 3.90 3.00 0.32
C THR A 60 5.38 2.76 0.61
N ASN A 61 5.73 2.38 1.85
CA ASN A 61 7.10 2.03 2.21
C ASN A 61 7.56 0.71 1.57
N ILE A 62 6.66 -0.26 1.47
CA ILE A 62 6.91 -1.50 0.72
C ILE A 62 7.14 -1.17 -0.76
N ILE A 63 6.33 -0.27 -1.34
CA ILE A 63 6.45 0.14 -2.74
C ILE A 63 7.86 0.70 -3.00
N SER A 64 8.24 1.68 -2.19
CA SER A 64 9.54 2.38 -2.24
C SER A 64 10.72 1.42 -2.11
N ASN A 65 10.64 0.44 -1.21
CA ASN A 65 11.74 -0.51 -1.00
C ASN A 65 11.85 -1.51 -2.16
N ILE A 66 10.73 -1.97 -2.72
CA ILE A 66 10.76 -2.88 -3.87
C ILE A 66 11.31 -2.15 -5.09
N SER A 67 10.84 -0.94 -5.37
CA SER A 67 11.26 -0.20 -6.56
C SER A 67 12.76 0.10 -6.56
N THR A 68 13.32 0.55 -5.43
CA THR A 68 14.77 0.82 -5.32
C THR A 68 15.58 -0.46 -5.51
N ASN A 69 15.19 -1.56 -4.86
CA ASN A 69 15.88 -2.85 -4.98
C ASN A 69 15.84 -3.39 -6.42
N LEU A 70 14.73 -3.21 -7.14
CA LEU A 70 14.61 -3.62 -8.54
C LEU A 70 15.46 -2.76 -9.49
N ILE A 71 15.53 -1.44 -9.26
CA ILE A 71 16.40 -0.55 -10.04
C ILE A 71 17.86 -1.00 -9.91
N MET A 72 18.31 -1.27 -8.68
CA MET A 72 19.69 -1.71 -8.39
C MET A 72 20.00 -3.12 -8.91
N SER A 73 18.99 -4.01 -8.96
CA SER A 73 19.14 -5.39 -9.44
C SER A 73 18.75 -5.60 -10.91
N SER A 74 18.54 -4.52 -11.66
CA SER A 74 18.08 -4.58 -13.07
C SER A 74 19.02 -5.39 -13.99
N THR A 75 20.32 -5.37 -13.75
CA THR A 75 21.32 -6.14 -14.51
C THR A 75 21.24 -7.64 -14.24
N SER A 76 21.08 -8.04 -12.98
CA SER A 76 20.94 -9.46 -12.62
C SER A 76 19.61 -10.03 -13.13
N LEU A 77 18.54 -9.22 -13.15
CA LEU A 77 17.25 -9.59 -13.72
C LEU A 77 17.34 -9.87 -15.23
N TYR A 78 18.06 -9.02 -15.99
CA TYR A 78 18.27 -9.27 -17.41
C TYR A 78 18.96 -10.62 -17.67
N TYR A 79 20.03 -10.90 -16.93
CA TYR A 79 20.75 -12.17 -17.08
C TYR A 79 19.92 -13.37 -16.61
N ALA A 80 19.12 -13.21 -15.56
CA ALA A 80 18.19 -14.25 -15.12
C ALA A 80 17.17 -14.58 -16.21
N PHE A 81 16.56 -13.58 -16.87
CA PHE A 81 15.60 -13.83 -17.94
C PHE A 81 16.25 -14.40 -19.20
N LYS A 82 17.50 -14.03 -19.51
CA LYS A 82 18.20 -14.51 -20.71
C LYS A 82 18.71 -15.95 -20.56
N PHE A 83 19.23 -16.30 -19.38
CA PHE A 83 19.97 -17.55 -19.17
C PHE A 83 19.23 -18.61 -18.35
N THR A 84 18.05 -18.29 -17.81
CA THR A 84 17.24 -19.26 -17.05
C THR A 84 15.85 -19.45 -17.66
N LYS A 85 15.08 -20.43 -17.16
CA LYS A 85 13.68 -20.67 -17.58
C LYS A 85 12.69 -19.67 -16.98
N LEU A 86 13.17 -18.60 -16.35
CA LEU A 86 12.35 -17.58 -15.71
C LEU A 86 11.81 -16.62 -16.78
N THR A 87 10.50 -16.64 -16.99
CA THR A 87 9.83 -15.66 -17.86
C THR A 87 9.37 -14.45 -17.04
N PRO A 88 9.27 -13.24 -17.63
CA PRO A 88 8.77 -12.04 -16.94
C PRO A 88 7.41 -12.24 -16.26
N GLN A 89 6.50 -12.99 -16.89
CA GLN A 89 5.18 -13.30 -16.33
C GLN A 89 5.27 -14.19 -15.09
N ARG A 90 6.09 -15.25 -15.12
CA ARG A 90 6.29 -16.12 -13.96
C ARG A 90 6.96 -15.37 -12.83
N TYR A 91 7.94 -14.53 -13.14
CA TYR A 91 8.59 -13.66 -12.16
C TYR A 91 7.59 -12.77 -11.43
N LEU A 92 6.73 -12.06 -12.18
CA LEU A 92 5.66 -11.22 -11.61
C LEU A 92 4.72 -12.01 -10.70
N LEU A 93 4.24 -13.17 -11.14
CA LEU A 93 3.32 -13.99 -10.34
C LEU A 93 3.96 -14.45 -9.02
N TYR A 94 5.23 -14.87 -9.05
CA TYR A 94 5.94 -15.23 -7.84
C TYR A 94 6.15 -14.04 -6.90
N TYR A 95 6.42 -12.86 -7.46
CA TYR A 95 6.55 -11.63 -6.69
C TYR A 95 5.23 -11.22 -6.04
N ILE A 96 4.12 -11.34 -6.79
CA ILE A 96 2.74 -11.15 -6.29
C ILE A 96 2.50 -11.98 -5.05
N ILE A 97 2.70 -13.30 -5.15
CA ILE A 97 2.48 -14.21 -4.01
C ILE A 97 3.36 -13.84 -2.81
N SER A 98 4.65 -13.58 -3.04
CA SER A 98 5.59 -13.24 -1.96
C SER A 98 5.20 -11.97 -1.22
N ILE A 99 4.89 -10.88 -1.93
CA ILE A 99 4.60 -9.60 -1.31
C ILE A 99 3.17 -9.56 -0.75
N SER A 100 2.22 -10.31 -1.30
CA SER A 100 0.91 -10.52 -0.65
C SER A 100 1.06 -11.11 0.75
N ILE A 101 1.98 -12.07 0.95
CA ILE A 101 2.25 -12.63 2.28
C ILE A 101 2.85 -11.56 3.20
N VAL A 102 3.81 -10.77 2.71
CA VAL A 102 4.46 -9.71 3.50
C VAL A 102 3.48 -8.61 3.89
N THR A 103 2.65 -8.15 2.94
CA THR A 103 1.65 -7.10 3.19
C THR A 103 0.62 -7.55 4.21
N ILE A 104 0.11 -8.79 4.11
CA ILE A 104 -0.78 -9.40 5.11
C ILE A 104 -0.12 -9.41 6.50
N LEU A 105 1.14 -9.85 6.58
CA LEU A 105 1.87 -9.91 7.85
C LEU A 105 2.00 -8.51 8.47
N MET A 106 2.45 -7.53 7.69
CA MET A 106 2.68 -6.16 8.18
C MET A 106 1.36 -5.46 8.55
N SER A 107 0.31 -5.60 7.73
CA SER A 107 -1.01 -5.03 8.03
C SER A 107 -1.64 -5.69 9.24
N SER A 108 -1.43 -6.99 9.46
CA SER A 108 -1.92 -7.70 10.65
C SER A 108 -1.30 -7.17 11.93
N ILE A 109 0.00 -6.85 11.90
CA ILE A 109 0.67 -6.23 13.07
C ILE A 109 0.02 -4.88 13.39
N VAL A 110 -0.13 -4.00 12.39
CA VAL A 110 -0.80 -2.70 12.58
C VAL A 110 -2.23 -2.88 13.10
N LEU A 111 -2.97 -3.84 12.55
CA LEU A 111 -4.34 -4.15 12.97
C LEU A 111 -4.39 -4.58 14.44
N ILE A 112 -3.54 -5.52 14.86
CA ILE A 112 -3.51 -6.01 16.25
C ILE A 112 -3.20 -4.87 17.22
N PHE A 113 -2.17 -4.07 16.95
CA PHE A 113 -1.84 -2.92 17.79
C PHE A 113 -2.96 -1.88 17.81
N SER A 114 -3.64 -1.66 16.68
CA SER A 114 -4.77 -0.74 16.62
C SER A 114 -5.93 -1.18 17.50
N ILE A 115 -6.29 -2.47 17.46
CA ILE A 115 -7.35 -3.03 18.29
C ILE A 115 -6.98 -2.84 19.77
N VAL A 116 -5.75 -3.16 20.16
CA VAL A 116 -5.28 -3.02 21.55
C VAL A 116 -5.34 -1.56 22.01
N PHE A 117 -4.74 -0.62 21.27
CA PHE A 117 -4.66 0.77 21.70
C PHE A 117 -6.02 1.47 21.70
N PHE A 118 -6.85 1.25 20.67
CA PHE A 118 -8.19 1.83 20.66
C PHE A 118 -9.10 1.23 21.73
N THR A 119 -8.94 -0.06 22.06
CA THR A 119 -9.68 -0.68 23.17
C THR A 119 -9.30 -0.08 24.51
N ILE A 120 -8.01 0.20 24.74
CA ILE A 120 -7.53 0.89 25.96
C ILE A 120 -8.17 2.28 26.07
N GLN A 121 -8.17 3.05 24.98
CA GLN A 121 -8.64 4.43 24.98
C GLN A 121 -10.16 4.54 25.13
N PHE A 122 -10.93 3.78 24.34
CA PHE A 122 -12.38 3.89 24.31
C PHE A 122 -13.10 2.93 25.27
N LYS A 123 -12.38 2.02 25.92
CA LYS A 123 -12.90 0.95 26.80
C LYS A 123 -13.95 0.07 26.13
N THR A 124 -13.85 -0.08 24.81
CA THR A 124 -14.75 -0.89 23.98
C THR A 124 -13.92 -1.66 22.96
N LEU A 125 -14.29 -2.91 22.71
CA LEU A 125 -13.58 -3.75 21.76
C LEU A 125 -13.97 -3.33 20.34
N LEU A 126 -13.03 -2.73 19.61
CA LEU A 126 -13.22 -2.31 18.22
C LEU A 126 -12.57 -3.32 17.28
N LEU A 127 -13.37 -4.28 16.81
CA LEU A 127 -12.95 -5.29 15.84
C LEU A 127 -13.58 -5.01 14.47
N PRO A 128 -12.86 -5.26 13.37
CA PRO A 128 -13.44 -5.19 12.04
C PRO A 128 -14.56 -6.24 11.90
N PRO A 129 -15.78 -5.85 11.49
CA PRO A 129 -16.91 -6.78 11.39
C PRO A 129 -16.71 -7.78 10.25
N ASN A 130 -15.99 -7.41 9.20
CA ASN A 130 -15.69 -8.28 8.06
C ASN A 130 -14.18 -8.50 7.88
N VAL A 131 -13.61 -9.39 8.70
CA VAL A 131 -12.18 -9.75 8.64
C VAL A 131 -11.81 -10.35 7.28
N LEU A 132 -12.67 -11.21 6.71
CA LEU A 132 -12.39 -11.85 5.42
C LEU A 132 -12.38 -10.84 4.28
N GLY A 133 -13.35 -9.92 4.25
CA GLY A 133 -13.37 -8.82 3.28
C GLY A 133 -12.16 -7.91 3.43
N PHE A 134 -11.75 -7.61 4.67
CA PHE A 134 -10.57 -6.81 4.96
C PHE A 134 -9.28 -7.45 4.42
N LEU A 135 -9.10 -8.75 4.63
CA LEU A 135 -7.97 -9.52 4.06
C LEU A 135 -8.03 -9.57 2.53
N GLY A 136 -9.22 -9.70 1.95
CA GLY A 136 -9.41 -9.65 0.49
C GLY A 136 -8.94 -8.32 -0.10
N VAL A 137 -9.28 -7.20 0.54
CA VAL A 137 -8.81 -5.86 0.13
C VAL A 137 -7.30 -5.71 0.29
N ILE A 138 -6.69 -6.28 1.34
CA ILE A 138 -5.22 -6.29 1.49
C ILE A 138 -4.55 -7.04 0.33
N ILE A 139 -5.08 -8.21 -0.05
CA ILE A 139 -4.54 -9.00 -1.19
C ILE A 139 -4.71 -8.25 -2.51
N LEU A 140 -5.83 -7.57 -2.70
CA LEU A 140 -6.06 -6.75 -3.89
C LEU A 140 -5.07 -5.56 -3.93
N SER A 141 -4.94 -4.88 -2.80
CA SER A 141 -3.99 -3.76 -2.62
C SER A 141 -2.53 -4.20 -2.80
N SER A 142 -2.17 -5.44 -2.45
CA SER A 142 -0.81 -5.93 -2.62
C SER A 142 -0.46 -6.17 -4.09
N ILE A 143 -1.44 -6.53 -4.94
CA ILE A 143 -1.25 -6.59 -6.40
C ILE A 143 -0.91 -5.19 -6.92
N PHE A 144 -1.66 -4.17 -6.49
CA PHE A 144 -1.38 -2.78 -6.83
C PHE A 144 0.01 -2.34 -6.39
N VAL A 145 0.37 -2.59 -5.12
CA VAL A 145 1.70 -2.27 -4.55
C VAL A 145 2.83 -2.77 -5.45
N ILE A 146 2.72 -4.01 -5.92
CA ILE A 146 3.79 -4.67 -6.66
C ILE A 146 3.87 -4.16 -8.09
N THR A 147 2.74 -4.10 -8.76
CA THR A 147 2.67 -3.61 -10.14
C THR A 147 3.12 -2.15 -10.20
N PHE A 148 2.65 -1.32 -9.27
CA PHE A 148 3.12 0.06 -9.18
C PHE A 148 4.62 0.19 -8.84
N SER A 149 5.16 -0.65 -7.95
CA SER A 149 6.61 -0.69 -7.68
C SER A 149 7.44 -1.03 -8.91
N ILE A 150 7.01 -2.02 -9.68
CA ILE A 150 7.71 -2.51 -10.87
C ILE A 150 7.61 -1.47 -11.98
N PHE A 151 6.43 -0.89 -12.17
CA PHE A 151 6.22 0.24 -13.07
C PHE A 151 7.19 1.39 -12.77
N LEU A 152 7.28 1.82 -11.51
CA LEU A 152 8.22 2.86 -11.09
C LEU A 152 9.69 2.45 -11.34
N ALA A 153 10.06 1.21 -11.01
CA ALA A 153 11.42 0.73 -11.20
C ALA A 153 11.85 0.69 -12.68
N LEU A 154 10.91 0.39 -13.58
CA LEU A 154 11.17 0.31 -15.02
C LEU A 154 11.16 1.69 -15.68
N LEU A 155 10.29 2.58 -15.22
CA LEU A 155 10.17 3.95 -15.74
C LEU A 155 11.35 4.82 -15.30
N LEU A 156 11.84 4.66 -14.07
CA LEU A 156 12.89 5.50 -13.53
C LEU A 156 14.29 4.98 -13.92
N PRO A 157 15.18 5.85 -14.42
CA PRO A 157 16.58 5.50 -14.60
C PRO A 157 17.28 5.46 -13.23
N PRO A 158 18.45 4.79 -13.13
CA PRO A 158 19.19 4.68 -11.86
C PRO A 158 19.47 6.03 -11.22
N LYS A 159 19.78 7.06 -12.04
CA LYS A 159 20.00 8.45 -11.63
C LYS A 159 18.87 9.05 -10.77
N TYR A 160 17.64 8.54 -10.89
CA TYR A 160 16.48 9.02 -10.13
C TYR A 160 15.95 7.97 -9.15
N ILE A 161 16.81 7.09 -8.63
CA ILE A 161 16.41 6.06 -7.66
C ILE A 161 15.70 6.65 -6.42
N GLN A 162 16.10 7.84 -5.97
CA GLN A 162 15.47 8.53 -4.85
C GLN A 162 14.01 8.94 -5.15
N LEU A 163 13.66 9.18 -6.42
CA LEU A 163 12.26 9.43 -6.78
C LEU A 163 11.40 8.19 -6.61
N SER A 164 11.98 7.00 -6.77
CA SER A 164 11.23 5.75 -6.58
C SER A 164 10.81 5.55 -5.12
N SER A 165 11.59 6.09 -4.16
CA SER A 165 11.20 6.07 -2.75
C SER A 165 10.27 7.22 -2.37
N LEU A 166 10.45 8.40 -2.96
CA LEU A 166 9.69 9.62 -2.64
C LEU A 166 8.29 9.64 -3.26
N LEU A 167 8.12 9.19 -4.51
CA LEU A 167 6.84 9.27 -5.23
C LEU A 167 5.69 8.55 -4.50
N PRO A 168 5.84 7.29 -4.04
CA PRO A 168 4.75 6.61 -3.32
C PRO A 168 4.33 7.36 -2.05
N GLN A 169 5.30 7.92 -1.32
CA GLN A 169 5.05 8.66 -0.08
C GLN A 169 4.35 9.98 -0.34
N VAL A 170 4.77 10.75 -1.36
CA VAL A 170 4.09 11.99 -1.75
C VAL A 170 2.67 11.71 -2.22
N LEU A 171 2.46 10.66 -3.02
CA LEU A 171 1.13 10.24 -3.44
C LEU A 171 0.25 9.85 -2.26
N TYR A 172 0.80 9.20 -1.23
CA TYR A 172 0.07 8.96 0.01
C TYR A 172 -0.38 10.26 0.69
N PHE A 173 0.52 11.22 0.88
CA PHE A 173 0.20 12.48 1.55
C PHE A 173 -0.87 13.26 0.78
N ILE A 174 -0.74 13.32 -0.54
CA ILE A 174 -1.73 14.00 -1.38
C ILE A 174 -3.04 13.23 -1.33
N LEU A 175 -3.06 11.98 -1.78
CA LEU A 175 -4.31 11.26 -2.04
C LEU A 175 -4.97 10.78 -0.74
N VAL A 176 -4.25 10.07 0.12
CA VAL A 176 -4.83 9.46 1.34
C VAL A 176 -5.06 10.51 2.43
N LEU A 177 -4.03 11.28 2.79
CA LEU A 177 -4.22 12.31 3.83
C LEU A 177 -5.04 13.50 3.32
N GLY A 178 -4.89 13.89 2.05
CA GLY A 178 -5.76 14.90 1.45
C GLY A 178 -7.23 14.50 1.49
N GLN A 179 -7.56 13.21 1.33
CA GLN A 179 -8.94 12.72 1.50
C GLN A 179 -9.45 12.85 2.94
N ILE A 180 -8.57 12.74 3.95
CA ILE A 180 -8.92 12.92 5.37
C ILE A 180 -9.15 14.40 5.70
N PHE A 181 -8.28 15.30 5.22
CA PHE A 181 -8.24 16.70 5.67
C PHE A 181 -8.89 17.71 4.73
N ILE A 182 -9.00 17.40 3.43
CA ILE A 182 -9.55 18.31 2.40
C ILE A 182 -10.80 17.71 1.76
N GLY A 183 -10.77 16.40 1.47
CA GLY A 183 -11.81 15.69 0.71
C GLY A 183 -11.74 16.00 -0.78
N TYR A 184 -12.19 15.04 -1.60
CA TYR A 184 -12.10 15.11 -3.05
C TYR A 184 -13.46 15.07 -3.77
N PRO A 185 -13.55 15.62 -4.99
CA PRO A 185 -14.73 15.45 -5.82
C PRO A 185 -14.89 13.99 -6.26
N TYR A 186 -16.13 13.58 -6.50
CA TYR A 186 -16.54 12.20 -6.79
C TYR A 186 -15.62 11.48 -7.78
N LEU A 187 -15.38 12.10 -8.94
CA LEU A 187 -14.59 11.49 -10.02
C LEU A 187 -13.14 11.22 -9.60
N PHE A 188 -12.52 12.16 -8.90
CA PHE A 188 -11.13 12.00 -8.46
C PHE A 188 -10.99 10.87 -7.44
N THR A 189 -11.97 10.75 -6.53
CA THR A 189 -11.99 9.71 -5.50
C THR A 189 -12.03 8.31 -6.10
N TYR A 190 -12.88 8.06 -7.10
CA TYR A 190 -12.94 6.74 -7.77
C TYR A 190 -11.76 6.44 -8.67
N THR A 191 -11.06 7.44 -9.20
CA THR A 191 -9.95 7.17 -10.13
C THR A 191 -8.62 6.90 -9.43
N SER A 192 -8.54 7.18 -8.12
CA SER A 192 -7.31 7.12 -7.35
C SER A 192 -7.17 5.77 -6.64
N PRO A 193 -6.21 4.91 -7.03
CA PRO A 193 -6.05 3.59 -6.41
C PRO A 193 -5.64 3.70 -4.93
N PHE A 194 -4.94 4.77 -4.53
CA PHE A 194 -4.63 5.03 -3.13
C PHE A 194 -5.88 5.32 -2.29
N ASN A 195 -6.84 6.06 -2.86
CA ASN A 195 -8.11 6.32 -2.20
C ASN A 195 -8.98 5.06 -2.17
N ASP A 196 -9.02 4.31 -3.27
CA ASP A 196 -9.75 3.05 -3.35
C ASP A 196 -9.27 2.08 -2.25
N MET A 197 -7.95 1.91 -2.08
CA MET A 197 -7.37 1.10 -1.00
C MET A 197 -7.85 1.57 0.37
N GLN A 198 -7.73 2.88 0.67
CA GLN A 198 -8.12 3.42 1.97
C GLN A 198 -9.62 3.25 2.23
N LEU A 199 -10.48 3.61 1.28
CA LEU A 199 -11.93 3.60 1.42
C LEU A 199 -12.49 2.17 1.53
N LEU A 200 -11.93 1.24 0.77
CA LEU A 200 -12.30 -0.18 0.87
C LEU A 200 -11.86 -0.75 2.23
N LEU A 201 -10.64 -0.46 2.70
CA LEU A 201 -10.19 -0.88 4.03
C LEU A 201 -11.05 -0.26 5.14
N PHE A 202 -11.39 1.03 5.01
CA PHE A 202 -12.29 1.73 5.92
C PHE A 202 -13.65 1.03 6.00
N GLN A 203 -14.25 0.69 4.86
CA GLN A 203 -15.55 0.03 4.83
C GLN A 203 -15.50 -1.35 5.48
N GLN A 204 -14.48 -2.16 5.17
CA GLN A 204 -14.38 -3.50 5.74
C GLN A 204 -14.09 -3.48 7.25
N TYR A 205 -13.40 -2.43 7.73
CA TYR A 205 -13.15 -2.24 9.15
C TYR A 205 -14.35 -1.64 9.90
N SER A 206 -15.08 -0.70 9.30
CA SER A 206 -16.15 0.02 9.98
C SER A 206 -17.54 -0.61 9.79
N GLY A 207 -17.75 -1.34 8.69
CA GLY A 207 -19.07 -1.76 8.24
C GLY A 207 -19.94 -0.63 7.67
N TYR A 208 -19.46 0.63 7.71
CA TYR A 208 -20.17 1.76 7.14
C TYR A 208 -19.86 1.94 5.65
N PRO A 209 -20.80 2.48 4.87
CA PRO A 209 -20.51 2.85 3.50
C PRO A 209 -19.39 3.92 3.46
N PRO A 210 -18.45 3.82 2.51
CA PRO A 210 -17.34 4.77 2.41
C PRO A 210 -17.89 6.18 2.11
N PRO A 211 -17.53 7.21 2.90
CA PRO A 211 -18.00 8.57 2.68
C PRO A 211 -17.23 9.22 1.52
N LEU A 212 -17.84 10.17 0.82
CA LEU A 212 -17.15 10.97 -0.20
C LEU A 212 -16.04 11.83 0.41
N SER A 213 -16.21 12.29 1.64
CA SER A 213 -15.19 13.03 2.40
C SER A 213 -15.24 12.63 3.87
N PHE A 214 -14.08 12.39 4.47
CA PHE A 214 -14.01 12.04 5.89
C PHE A 214 -14.27 13.24 6.82
N ILE A 215 -14.14 14.47 6.32
CA ILE A 215 -14.43 15.71 7.07
C ILE A 215 -15.91 15.80 7.40
N ASN A 216 -16.75 15.46 6.42
CA ASN A 216 -18.20 15.52 6.56
C ASN A 216 -18.78 14.10 6.49
N PRO A 217 -18.97 13.42 7.63
CA PRO A 217 -19.50 12.06 7.66
C PRO A 217 -20.95 11.96 7.17
N TYR A 218 -21.66 13.09 7.06
CA TYR A 218 -23.01 13.17 6.47
C TYR A 218 -22.99 13.46 4.96
N SER A 219 -21.80 13.49 4.35
CA SER A 219 -21.66 13.64 2.90
C SER A 219 -22.22 12.42 2.17
N SER A 220 -22.44 12.57 0.86
CA SER A 220 -22.86 11.47 -0.01
C SER A 220 -21.91 10.29 0.14
N THR A 221 -22.47 9.08 0.16
CA THR A 221 -21.69 7.85 0.22
C THR A 221 -21.24 7.41 -1.17
N LEU A 222 -20.12 6.69 -1.20
CA LEU A 222 -19.55 6.12 -2.41
C LEU A 222 -20.04 4.68 -2.59
N ASN A 223 -20.16 4.25 -3.84
CA ASN A 223 -20.50 2.89 -4.20
C ASN A 223 -19.24 2.02 -4.19
N THR A 224 -19.20 1.06 -3.27
CA THR A 224 -18.12 0.08 -3.11
C THR A 224 -17.78 -0.66 -4.40
N ASN A 225 -18.79 -1.00 -5.21
CA ASN A 225 -18.56 -1.76 -6.43
C ASN A 225 -17.72 -0.96 -7.43
N PHE A 226 -17.92 0.35 -7.49
CA PHE A 226 -17.11 1.21 -8.37
C PHE A 226 -15.67 1.35 -7.88
N LEU A 227 -15.45 1.46 -6.56
CA LEU A 227 -14.10 1.45 -5.97
C LEU A 227 -13.37 0.12 -6.28
N LEU A 228 -14.07 -1.02 -6.14
CA LEU A 228 -13.54 -2.34 -6.48
C LEU A 228 -13.21 -2.46 -7.97
N THR A 229 -14.09 -1.99 -8.86
CA THR A 229 -13.81 -2.04 -10.30
C THR A 229 -12.64 -1.12 -10.68
N SER A 230 -12.47 0.01 -10.00
CA SER A 230 -11.35 0.91 -10.25
C SER A 230 -10.02 0.27 -9.90
N ILE A 231 -9.85 -0.22 -8.68
CA ILE A 231 -8.58 -0.83 -8.26
C ILE A 231 -8.24 -2.06 -9.10
N VAL A 232 -9.23 -2.90 -9.44
CA VAL A 232 -9.03 -4.05 -10.35
C VAL A 232 -8.62 -3.60 -11.76
N SER A 233 -9.18 -2.49 -12.25
CA SER A 233 -8.82 -1.93 -13.55
C SER A 233 -7.39 -1.40 -13.54
N TRP A 234 -6.98 -0.72 -12.46
CA TRP A 234 -5.59 -0.28 -12.25
C TRP A 234 -4.62 -1.45 -12.20
N ASP A 235 -4.92 -2.49 -11.42
CA ASP A 235 -4.11 -3.70 -11.31
C ASP A 235 -3.93 -4.37 -12.67
N SER A 236 -5.02 -4.53 -13.42
CA SER A 236 -5.00 -5.15 -14.74
C SER A 236 -4.19 -4.32 -15.74
N GLY A 237 -4.39 -3.00 -15.75
CA GLY A 237 -3.68 -2.08 -16.63
C GLY A 237 -2.17 -2.06 -16.35
N LEU A 238 -1.79 -1.88 -15.08
CA LEU A 238 -0.38 -1.85 -14.69
C LEU A 238 0.30 -3.20 -14.93
N TYR A 239 -0.36 -4.32 -14.61
CA TYR A 239 0.18 -5.65 -14.89
C TYR A 239 0.53 -5.85 -16.37
N ILE A 240 -0.36 -5.45 -17.29
CA ILE A 240 -0.11 -5.55 -18.74
C ILE A 240 1.08 -4.67 -19.14
N ILE A 241 1.13 -3.43 -18.64
CA ILE A 241 2.21 -2.49 -18.91
C ILE A 241 3.56 -3.07 -18.42
N ASP A 242 3.60 -3.57 -17.19
CA ASP A 242 4.80 -4.13 -16.56
C ASP A 242 5.32 -5.36 -17.30
N VAL A 243 4.43 -6.28 -17.70
CA VAL A 243 4.83 -7.43 -18.53
C VAL A 243 5.46 -6.95 -19.83
N SER A 244 4.91 -5.91 -20.45
CA SER A 244 5.46 -5.35 -21.70
C SER A 244 6.83 -4.71 -21.48
N LEU A 245 7.00 -3.96 -20.38
CA LEU A 245 8.23 -3.25 -20.05
C LEU A 245 9.34 -4.21 -19.61
N LEU A 246 9.02 -5.24 -18.80
CA LEU A 246 9.97 -6.26 -18.36
C LEU A 246 10.58 -7.02 -19.54
N ARG A 247 9.79 -7.28 -20.59
CA ARG A 247 10.31 -7.91 -21.83
C ARG A 247 11.33 -7.05 -22.57
N ARG A 248 11.34 -5.73 -22.32
CA ARG A 248 12.23 -4.75 -22.95
C ARG A 248 13.41 -4.34 -22.06
N VAL A 249 13.57 -4.96 -20.88
CA VAL A 249 14.70 -4.67 -20.00
C VAL A 249 16.01 -4.98 -20.71
N LYS A 250 16.94 -4.03 -20.67
CA LYS A 250 18.30 -4.14 -21.19
C LYS A 250 19.29 -4.01 -20.04
N VAL A 251 20.50 -4.53 -20.22
CA VAL A 251 21.61 -4.31 -19.29
C VAL A 251 21.87 -2.81 -19.20
N ARG A 252 21.71 -2.23 -18.00
CA ARG A 252 22.14 -0.85 -17.71
C ARG A 252 23.64 -0.87 -17.38
N SER A 253 24.40 0.11 -17.86
CA SER A 253 25.86 0.13 -17.71
C SER A 253 26.25 0.29 -16.23
N ILE A 254 27.36 -0.33 -15.84
CA ILE A 254 27.86 -0.30 -14.44
C ILE A 254 28.25 1.14 -14.04
N ASP A 255 28.66 1.96 -14.99
CA ASP A 255 29.05 3.36 -14.75
C ASP A 255 27.86 4.25 -14.36
N GLU A 256 26.64 3.93 -14.80
CA GLU A 256 25.42 4.62 -14.35
C GLU A 256 25.04 4.27 -12.90
N MET A 257 25.47 3.10 -12.38
CA MET A 257 25.23 2.69 -11.00
C MET A 257 26.27 3.24 -10.02
N ARG A 258 27.47 3.60 -10.50
CA ARG A 258 28.57 4.14 -9.69
C ARG A 258 28.42 5.62 -9.31
N GLN A 259 27.42 6.32 -9.86
CA GLN A 259 27.13 7.71 -9.50
C GLN A 259 26.33 7.84 -8.18
N PHE A 260 26.26 6.76 -7.38
CA PHE A 260 25.58 6.67 -6.09
C PHE A 260 26.49 6.14 -5.00
#